data_AF-A0A6S6PNR6-F1
#
_entry.id   AF-A0A6S6PNR6-F1
#
_cell.length_a   1.000
_cell.length_b   1.000
_cell.length_c   1.000
_cell.angle_alpha   90.00
_cell.angle_beta   90.00
_cell.angle_gamma   90.00
#
_symmetry.space_group_name_H-M   'P 1'
#
loop_
_entity.id
_entity.type
_entity.pdbx_description
1 polymer ?
#
loop_
_entity_poly.entity_id
_entity_poly.type
_entity_poly.pdbx_seq_one_letter_code
_entity_poly.pdbx_strand_id
1 'polypeptide(L)'
;MDIEIFGRTMWLYGIEGTVYGLRKWTSTSVQTSGTATTYEIGPGVYSTHGPKVTSTVNQHQECWIRSPGGREKQLQGVYAVADTQTVRVVWGALKGVDAGPDLVVRNVGTGKGWSLNGNLPTDIQCEGTSRLTLQYILAIVVIGTLAEAVWYMMPDSGIRGHNLPDTFVACVFLTAIPLSIAGFIHRASMVNRNRQKAMAIILKAISDNPDFRKTIQK
;
A
#
# COMPACT_ATOMS: atom_id res chain seq x y z
N MET A 1 14.53 20.95 1.74
CA MET A 1 15.34 20.53 0.57
C MET A 1 14.38 20.03 -0.47
N ASP A 2 14.50 20.45 -1.73
CA ASP A 2 13.67 19.93 -2.80
C ASP A 2 14.44 18.83 -3.56
N ILE A 3 13.74 17.76 -3.92
CA ILE A 3 14.26 16.64 -4.71
C ILE A 3 13.30 16.30 -5.83
N GLU A 4 13.81 15.73 -6.91
CA GLU A 4 12.98 15.26 -8.03
C GLU A 4 12.87 13.74 -8.02
N ILE A 5 11.64 13.23 -8.09
CA ILE A 5 11.34 11.80 -8.18
C ILE A 5 10.37 11.62 -9.34
N PHE A 6 10.80 10.88 -10.36
CA PHE A 6 10.00 10.58 -11.56
C PHE A 6 9.39 11.84 -12.22
N GLY A 7 10.16 12.93 -12.34
CA GLY A 7 9.68 14.18 -12.96
C GLY A 7 8.86 15.07 -12.02
N ARG A 8 8.68 14.68 -10.74
CA ARG A 8 7.91 15.45 -9.75
C ARG A 8 8.81 15.98 -8.65
N THR A 9 8.67 17.26 -8.33
CA THR A 9 9.41 17.89 -7.23
C THR A 9 8.72 17.63 -5.89
N MET A 10 9.50 17.13 -4.93
CA MET A 10 9.09 16.85 -3.56
C MET A 10 9.97 17.64 -2.60
N TRP A 11 9.38 18.31 -1.63
CA TRP A 11 10.14 18.92 -0.55
C TRP A 11 10.37 17.90 0.57
N LEU A 12 11.52 18.01 1.22
CA LEU A 12 11.96 17.21 2.34
C LEU A 12 12.36 18.13 3.49
N TYR A 13 11.84 17.83 4.66
CA TYR A 13 12.27 18.38 5.93
C TYR A 13 12.71 17.26 6.86
N GLY A 14 13.58 17.62 7.80
CA GLY A 14 13.91 16.71 8.87
C GLY A 14 14.20 17.43 10.17
N ILE A 15 14.21 16.62 11.22
CA ILE A 15 14.47 17.01 12.59
C ILE A 15 15.19 15.88 13.31
N GLU A 16 16.16 16.23 14.13
CA GLU A 16 16.77 15.35 15.10
C GLU A 16 16.51 15.94 16.48
N GLY A 17 15.98 15.11 17.37
CA GLY A 17 15.57 15.58 18.66
C GLY A 17 15.22 14.45 19.59
N THR A 18 14.86 14.84 20.81
CA THR A 18 14.51 13.91 21.88
C THR A 18 13.02 13.60 21.84
N VAL A 19 12.68 12.32 21.97
CA VAL A 19 11.28 11.87 22.08
C VAL A 19 10.72 12.28 23.44
N TYR A 20 9.53 12.85 23.44
CA TYR A 20 8.77 13.18 24.64
C TYR A 20 7.27 12.96 24.43
N GLY A 21 6.56 12.82 25.54
CA GLY A 21 5.10 12.66 25.54
C GLY A 21 4.66 11.35 24.91
N LEU A 22 5.45 10.27 25.02
CA LEU A 22 5.10 8.98 24.45
C LEU A 22 3.87 8.38 25.13
N ARG A 23 2.80 8.21 24.36
CA ARG A 23 1.58 7.50 24.75
C ARG A 23 1.37 6.33 23.79
N LYS A 24 1.15 5.14 24.34
CA LYS A 24 0.83 3.93 23.58
C LYS A 24 -0.45 3.35 24.13
N TRP A 25 -1.37 2.97 23.24
CA TRP A 25 -2.59 2.28 23.62
C TRP A 25 -3.00 1.29 22.53
N THR A 26 -3.86 0.34 22.90
CA THR A 26 -4.39 -0.66 21.99
C THR A 26 -5.91 -0.60 21.99
N SER A 27 -6.52 -0.68 20.82
CA SER A 27 -7.97 -0.85 20.68
C SER A 27 -8.26 -2.22 20.09
N THR A 28 -9.04 -3.04 20.78
CA THR A 28 -9.46 -4.35 20.30
C THR A 28 -10.91 -4.31 19.84
N SER A 29 -11.15 -4.63 18.58
CA SER A 29 -12.50 -4.87 18.05
C SER A 29 -12.77 -6.36 18.05
N VAL A 30 -13.90 -6.79 18.61
CA VAL A 30 -14.34 -8.18 18.61
C VAL A 30 -15.58 -8.28 17.74
N GLN A 31 -15.53 -9.14 16.74
CA GLN A 31 -16.64 -9.47 15.86
C GLN A 31 -16.98 -10.95 16.02
N THR A 32 -18.22 -11.21 16.39
CA THR A 32 -18.76 -12.57 16.44
C THR A 32 -19.62 -12.78 15.20
N SER A 33 -19.31 -13.82 14.43
CA SER A 33 -20.05 -14.19 13.22
C SER A 33 -20.56 -15.63 13.32
N GLY A 34 -21.79 -15.87 12.90
CA GLY A 34 -22.45 -17.17 12.95
C GLY A 34 -23.30 -17.39 14.21
N THR A 35 -24.24 -18.30 14.11
CA THR A 35 -25.08 -18.77 15.23
C THR A 35 -24.54 -20.11 15.69
N ALA A 36 -24.62 -20.41 16.99
CA ALA A 36 -24.30 -21.77 17.46
C ALA A 36 -25.27 -22.77 16.82
N THR A 37 -24.75 -23.75 16.10
CA THR A 37 -25.56 -24.81 15.48
C THR A 37 -25.27 -26.13 16.18
N THR A 38 -26.29 -26.70 16.80
CA THR A 38 -26.27 -28.06 17.34
C THR A 38 -27.04 -28.98 16.41
N TYR A 39 -26.45 -30.08 15.99
CA TYR A 39 -27.14 -31.12 15.22
C TYR A 39 -26.80 -32.51 15.75
N GLU A 40 -27.76 -33.41 15.67
CA GLU A 40 -27.60 -34.81 16.06
C GLU A 40 -26.79 -35.56 14.99
N ILE A 41 -25.74 -36.27 15.40
CA ILE A 41 -24.88 -37.08 14.53
C ILE A 41 -25.10 -38.59 14.71
N GLY A 42 -25.95 -38.98 15.67
CA GLY A 42 -26.41 -40.35 15.95
C GLY A 42 -27.36 -40.35 17.16
N PRO A 43 -28.09 -41.44 17.44
CA PRO A 43 -29.09 -41.48 18.50
C PRO A 43 -28.50 -41.06 19.85
N GLY A 44 -28.92 -39.89 20.35
CA GLY A 44 -28.41 -39.34 21.61
C GLY A 44 -26.99 -38.76 21.56
N VAL A 45 -26.39 -38.62 20.37
CA VAL A 45 -25.06 -38.04 20.16
C VAL A 45 -25.20 -36.75 19.36
N TYR A 46 -24.82 -35.62 19.98
CA TYR A 46 -24.94 -34.28 19.39
C TYR A 46 -23.57 -33.66 19.12
N SER A 47 -23.47 -32.90 18.03
CA SER A 47 -22.32 -32.05 17.71
C SER A 47 -22.76 -30.59 17.70
N THR A 48 -22.00 -29.74 18.39
CA THR A 48 -22.26 -28.30 18.46
C THR A 48 -21.09 -27.52 17.87
N HIS A 49 -21.38 -26.66 16.91
CA HIS A 49 -20.42 -25.69 16.37
C HIS A 49 -20.73 -24.32 16.96
N GLY A 50 -19.77 -23.75 17.69
CA GLY A 50 -19.88 -22.42 18.26
C GLY A 50 -19.73 -21.30 17.22
N PRO A 51 -20.17 -20.08 17.55
CA PRO A 51 -19.98 -18.93 16.67
C PRO A 51 -18.49 -18.61 16.52
N LYS A 52 -18.09 -18.13 15.35
CA LYS A 52 -16.71 -17.72 15.08
C LYS A 52 -16.47 -16.34 15.69
N VAL A 53 -15.59 -16.27 16.68
CA VAL A 53 -15.13 -15.01 17.27
C VAL A 53 -13.83 -14.61 16.57
N THR A 54 -13.84 -13.42 15.95
CA THR A 54 -12.65 -12.81 15.36
C THR A 54 -12.33 -11.54 16.14
N SER A 55 -11.10 -11.41 16.62
CA SER A 55 -10.63 -10.20 17.29
C SER A 55 -9.55 -9.51 16.45
N THR A 56 -9.66 -8.20 16.30
CA THR A 56 -8.66 -7.35 15.64
C THR A 56 -8.09 -6.39 16.68
N VAL A 57 -6.78 -6.46 16.90
CA VAL A 57 -6.07 -5.56 17.81
C VAL A 57 -5.34 -4.49 17.00
N ASN A 58 -5.72 -3.23 17.20
CA ASN A 58 -5.04 -2.09 16.61
C ASN A 58 -4.15 -1.43 17.66
N GLN A 59 -2.88 -1.21 17.31
CA GLN A 59 -1.93 -0.48 18.14
C GLN A 59 -1.90 0.99 17.74
N HIS A 60 -1.82 1.86 18.73
CA HIS A 60 -1.75 3.30 18.56
C HIS A 60 -0.57 3.85 19.34
N GLN A 61 0.03 4.91 18.79
CA GLN A 61 1.14 5.61 19.42
C GLN A 61 1.03 7.09 19.09
N GLU A 62 1.23 7.91 20.10
CA GLU A 62 1.40 9.34 19.98
C GLU A 62 2.72 9.72 20.65
N CYS A 63 3.58 10.45 19.95
CA CYS A 63 4.80 10.99 20.54
C CYS A 63 5.28 12.20 19.74
N TRP A 64 6.03 13.05 20.42
CA TRP A 64 6.59 14.26 19.86
C TRP A 64 8.12 14.20 19.90
N ILE A 65 8.74 14.87 18.95
CA ILE A 65 10.19 15.03 18.88
C ILE A 65 10.49 16.50 19.01
N ARG A 66 11.31 16.86 20.00
CA ARG A 66 11.78 18.23 20.21
C ARG A 66 13.27 18.30 19.91
N SER A 67 13.61 19.13 18.93
CA SER A 67 15.01 19.47 18.62
C SER A 67 15.60 20.36 19.71
N PRO A 68 16.95 20.39 19.85
CA PRO A 68 17.62 21.37 20.71
C PRO A 68 17.29 22.82 20.36
N GLY A 69 17.05 23.13 19.08
CA GLY A 69 16.62 24.45 18.61
C GLY A 69 15.14 24.79 18.87
N GLY A 70 14.38 23.93 19.57
CA GLY A 70 13.00 24.20 19.97
C GLY A 70 11.95 23.87 18.91
N ARG A 71 12.33 23.39 17.72
CA ARG A 71 11.38 22.86 16.73
C ARG A 71 10.77 21.56 17.25
N GLU A 72 9.48 21.36 16.96
CA GLU A 72 8.72 20.19 17.37
C GLU A 72 8.06 19.50 16.17
N LYS A 73 7.98 18.17 16.23
CA LYS A 73 7.25 17.36 15.24
C LYS A 73 6.57 16.19 15.94
N GLN A 74 5.27 16.03 15.72
CA GLN A 74 4.55 14.82 16.11
C GLN A 74 4.91 13.68 15.14
N LEU A 75 5.25 12.51 15.68
CA LEU A 75 5.47 11.31 14.89
C LEU A 75 4.12 10.71 14.45
N GLN A 76 4.03 10.37 13.18
CA GLN A 76 2.87 9.72 12.58
C GLN A 76 3.16 8.23 12.44
N GLY A 77 2.68 7.43 13.40
CA GLY A 77 2.78 5.97 13.36
C GLY A 77 3.32 5.34 14.64
N VAL A 78 3.42 4.02 14.62
CA VAL A 78 3.91 3.21 15.75
C VAL A 78 5.36 2.82 15.49
N TYR A 79 6.26 3.27 16.36
CA TYR A 79 7.70 3.04 16.25
C TYR A 79 8.24 2.51 17.57
N ALA A 80 9.23 1.61 17.51
CA ALA A 80 9.90 1.12 18.71
C ALA A 80 10.91 2.17 19.23
N VAL A 81 10.35 3.26 19.73
CA VAL A 81 11.05 4.35 20.42
C VAL A 81 10.57 4.42 21.87
N ALA A 82 11.44 4.93 22.73
CA ALA A 82 11.16 5.24 24.12
C ALA A 82 11.35 6.74 24.36
N ASP A 83 10.70 7.26 25.41
CA ASP A 83 10.94 8.63 25.87
C ASP A 83 12.42 8.85 26.15
N THR A 84 12.87 10.09 25.98
CA THR A 84 14.26 10.55 26.13
C THR A 84 15.25 10.02 25.07
N GLN A 85 14.83 9.13 24.17
CA GLN A 85 15.69 8.69 23.07
C GLN A 85 15.81 9.77 21.99
N THR A 86 17.00 9.90 21.42
CA THR A 86 17.22 10.76 20.26
C THR A 86 16.81 10.06 18.98
N VAL A 87 15.92 10.70 18.23
CA VAL A 87 15.38 10.19 16.97
C VAL A 87 15.56 11.23 15.89
N ARG A 88 15.92 10.77 14.71
CA ARG A 88 15.97 11.53 13.47
C ARG A 88 14.75 11.18 12.63
N VAL A 89 14.00 12.18 12.21
CA VAL A 89 12.83 12.01 11.34
C VAL A 89 12.99 12.86 10.11
N VAL A 90 12.63 12.29 8.96
CA VAL A 90 12.51 12.97 7.68
C VAL A 90 11.09 12.77 7.18
N TRP A 91 10.45 13.86 6.81
CA TRP A 91 9.10 13.90 6.24
C TRP A 91 9.10 14.79 4.99
N GLY A 92 8.10 14.62 4.15
CA GLY A 92 8.04 15.33 2.89
C GLY A 92 6.74 15.14 2.14
N ALA A 93 6.45 16.06 1.23
CA ALA A 93 5.32 15.96 0.31
C ALA A 93 5.66 16.60 -1.04
N LEU A 94 4.80 16.37 -2.02
CA LEU A 94 4.91 17.05 -3.32
C LEU A 94 4.86 18.57 -3.13
N LYS A 95 5.58 19.27 -4.01
CA LYS A 95 5.57 20.73 -4.02
C LYS A 95 4.14 21.26 -4.20
N GLY A 96 3.75 22.20 -3.34
CA GLY A 96 2.37 22.72 -3.26
C GLY A 96 1.50 22.09 -2.17
N VAL A 97 1.99 21.07 -1.46
CA VAL A 97 1.33 20.52 -0.27
C VAL A 97 2.06 20.99 0.99
N ASP A 98 1.34 21.56 1.96
CA ASP A 98 1.95 22.19 3.14
C ASP A 98 2.40 21.19 4.23
N ALA A 99 1.73 20.03 4.31
CA ALA A 99 2.02 18.99 5.29
C ALA A 99 2.27 17.64 4.61
N GLY A 100 3.29 16.92 5.09
CA GLY A 100 3.72 15.66 4.52
C GLY A 100 3.86 14.57 5.57
N PRO A 101 3.65 13.29 5.20
CA PRO A 101 3.81 12.17 6.11
C PRO A 101 5.28 11.88 6.39
N ASP A 102 5.51 11.13 7.47
CA ASP A 102 6.85 10.66 7.82
C ASP A 102 7.34 9.65 6.76
N LEU A 103 8.57 9.83 6.29
CA LEU A 103 9.18 9.01 5.24
C LEU A 103 10.27 8.10 5.82
N VAL A 104 11.10 8.64 6.71
CA VAL A 104 12.18 7.91 7.36
C VAL A 104 12.22 8.30 8.84
N VAL A 105 12.20 7.31 9.72
CA VAL A 105 12.40 7.48 11.16
C VAL A 105 13.61 6.64 11.55
N ARG A 106 14.56 7.23 12.27
CA ARG A 106 15.76 6.53 12.74
C ARG A 106 16.05 6.89 14.18
N ASN A 107 16.09 5.87 15.03
CA ASN A 107 16.60 6.03 16.37
C ASN A 107 18.13 6.13 16.31
N VAL A 108 18.66 7.26 16.77
CA VAL A 108 20.10 7.55 16.70
C VAL A 108 20.86 6.69 17.69
N GLY A 109 20.31 6.51 18.91
CA GLY A 109 20.97 5.75 19.97
C GLY A 109 21.04 4.24 19.70
N THR A 110 20.01 3.65 19.09
CA THR A 110 19.98 2.20 18.80
C THR A 110 20.40 1.85 17.37
N GLY A 111 20.55 2.86 16.50
CA GLY A 111 20.81 2.67 15.08
C GLY A 111 19.63 2.13 14.26
N LYS A 112 18.53 1.69 14.90
CA LYS A 112 17.33 1.16 14.24
C LYS A 112 16.65 2.23 13.39
N GLY A 113 16.19 1.85 12.21
CA GLY A 113 15.49 2.74 11.29
C GLY A 113 14.30 2.08 10.60
N TRP A 114 13.34 2.91 10.22
CA TRP A 114 12.11 2.55 9.53
C TRP A 114 11.96 3.43 8.29
N SER A 115 11.85 2.79 7.13
CA SER A 115 11.50 3.43 5.86
C SER A 115 10.03 3.19 5.55
N LEU A 116 9.24 4.25 5.46
CA LEU A 116 7.79 4.19 5.35
C LEU A 116 7.38 4.24 3.88
N ASN A 117 7.64 3.15 3.16
CA ASN A 117 7.38 3.04 1.72
C ASN A 117 5.91 3.29 1.35
N GLY A 118 4.99 3.02 2.28
CA GLY A 118 3.55 3.26 2.09
C GLY A 118 3.13 4.73 2.19
N ASN A 119 3.97 5.59 2.79
CA ASN A 119 3.69 7.00 3.02
C ASN A 119 4.09 7.91 1.86
N LEU A 120 4.64 7.35 0.78
CA LEU A 120 4.96 8.14 -0.41
C LEU A 120 3.66 8.71 -1.03
N PRO A 121 3.67 9.90 -1.63
CA PRO A 121 2.54 10.42 -2.39
C PRO A 121 2.04 9.42 -3.44
N THR A 122 0.73 9.22 -3.54
CA THR A 122 0.11 8.25 -4.47
C THR A 122 0.55 8.47 -5.91
N ASP A 123 0.75 9.72 -6.30
CA ASP A 123 1.31 10.15 -7.57
C ASP A 123 2.67 9.53 -7.90
N ILE A 124 3.56 9.44 -6.92
CA ILE A 124 4.88 8.81 -7.08
C ILE A 124 4.73 7.29 -7.09
N GLN A 125 3.85 6.74 -6.24
CA GLN A 125 3.63 5.30 -6.14
C GLN A 125 3.03 4.72 -7.43
N CYS A 126 2.04 5.41 -7.99
CA CYS A 126 1.24 5.00 -9.13
C CYS A 126 1.78 5.51 -10.47
N GLU A 127 2.98 6.07 -10.50
CA GLU A 127 3.61 6.56 -11.72
C GLU A 127 3.65 5.45 -12.79
N GLY A 128 3.17 5.76 -14.00
CA GLY A 128 3.07 4.82 -15.12
C GLY A 128 1.92 3.79 -15.05
N THR A 129 1.17 3.69 -13.94
CA THR A 129 0.09 2.70 -13.80
C THR A 129 -1.13 2.97 -14.68
N SER A 130 -1.41 4.24 -15.01
CA SER A 130 -2.49 4.62 -15.92
C SER A 130 -2.23 4.11 -17.34
N ARG A 131 -1.01 4.31 -17.85
CA ARG A 131 -0.56 3.80 -19.15
C ARG A 131 -0.62 2.27 -19.21
N LEU A 132 -0.19 1.60 -18.14
CA LEU A 132 -0.28 0.13 -18.05
C LEU A 132 -1.75 -0.32 -18.08
N THR A 133 -2.62 0.32 -17.31
CA THR A 133 -4.06 -0.01 -17.27
C THR A 133 -4.69 0.13 -18.65
N LEU A 134 -4.37 1.21 -19.37
CA LEU A 134 -4.85 1.42 -20.74
C LEU A 134 -4.36 0.31 -21.70
N GLN A 135 -3.10 -0.11 -21.58
CA GLN A 135 -2.55 -1.20 -22.39
C GLN A 135 -3.29 -2.53 -22.17
N TYR A 136 -3.61 -2.88 -20.92
CA TYR A 136 -4.37 -4.09 -20.62
C TYR A 136 -5.82 -3.99 -21.11
N ILE A 137 -6.47 -2.84 -20.97
CA ILE A 137 -7.82 -2.61 -21.52
C ILE A 137 -7.82 -2.78 -23.04
N LEU A 138 -6.87 -2.15 -23.74
CA LEU A 138 -6.73 -2.29 -25.18
C LEU A 138 -6.46 -3.74 -25.59
N ALA A 139 -5.60 -4.46 -24.87
CA ALA A 139 -5.33 -5.87 -25.14
C ALA A 139 -6.59 -6.74 -24.99
N ILE A 140 -7.40 -6.51 -23.95
CA ILE A 140 -8.67 -7.21 -23.74
C ILE A 140 -9.63 -6.95 -24.90
N VAL A 141 -9.78 -5.68 -25.32
CA VAL A 141 -10.66 -5.31 -26.45
C VAL A 141 -10.19 -5.98 -27.74
N VAL A 142 -8.89 -5.90 -28.07
CA VAL A 142 -8.33 -6.51 -29.28
C VAL A 142 -8.55 -8.03 -29.28
N ILE A 143 -8.25 -8.72 -28.19
CA ILE A 143 -8.44 -10.18 -28.07
C ILE A 143 -9.92 -10.55 -28.17
N GLY A 144 -10.80 -9.77 -27.53
CA GLY A 144 -12.25 -9.96 -27.63
C GLY A 144 -12.76 -9.87 -29.07
N THR A 145 -12.38 -8.80 -29.79
CA THR A 145 -12.77 -8.62 -31.21
C THR A 145 -12.22 -9.70 -32.13
N LEU A 146 -10.99 -10.19 -31.88
CA LEU A 146 -10.40 -11.28 -32.67
C LEU A 146 -11.11 -12.61 -32.41
N ALA A 147 -11.43 -12.91 -31.15
CA ALA A 147 -12.18 -14.12 -30.79
C ALA A 147 -13.56 -14.14 -31.46
N GLU A 148 -14.24 -13.00 -31.49
CA GLU A 148 -15.52 -12.82 -32.18
C GLU A 148 -15.38 -13.02 -33.70
N ALA A 149 -14.39 -12.38 -34.34
CA ALA A 149 -14.14 -12.54 -35.76
C ALA A 149 -13.85 -14.00 -36.16
N VAL A 150 -13.05 -14.72 -35.35
CA VAL A 150 -12.75 -16.14 -35.55
C VAL A 150 -14.02 -16.98 -35.42
N TRP A 151 -14.88 -16.69 -34.45
CA TRP A 151 -16.15 -17.38 -34.27
C TRP A 151 -17.05 -17.25 -35.50
N TYR A 152 -17.15 -16.06 -36.09
CA TYR A 152 -17.92 -15.83 -37.32
C TYR A 152 -17.37 -16.57 -38.55
N MET A 153 -16.06 -16.89 -38.57
CA MET A 153 -15.41 -17.60 -39.68
C MET A 153 -15.49 -19.13 -39.57
N MET A 154 -15.91 -19.69 -38.44
CA MET A 154 -15.98 -21.15 -38.28
C MET A 154 -17.19 -21.75 -39.03
N PRO A 155 -16.99 -22.84 -39.80
CA PRO A 155 -18.04 -23.49 -40.56
C PRO A 155 -19.09 -24.11 -39.63
N ASP A 156 -20.31 -24.21 -40.15
CA ASP A 156 -21.52 -24.52 -39.41
C ASP A 156 -21.58 -25.99 -38.97
N SER A 157 -20.79 -26.37 -37.97
CA SER A 157 -20.68 -27.74 -37.48
C SER A 157 -21.70 -28.01 -36.39
N GLY A 158 -23.00 -27.85 -36.64
CA GLY A 158 -24.11 -28.32 -35.77
C GLY A 158 -24.18 -27.77 -34.33
N ILE A 159 -23.20 -26.96 -33.89
CA ILE A 159 -23.07 -26.39 -32.54
C ILE A 159 -23.72 -24.98 -32.48
N ARG A 160 -24.23 -24.44 -33.60
CA ARG A 160 -24.99 -23.18 -33.65
C ARG A 160 -26.35 -23.21 -32.95
N GLY A 161 -26.72 -24.34 -32.32
CA GLY A 161 -27.98 -24.53 -31.59
C GLY A 161 -28.05 -23.92 -30.18
N HIS A 162 -26.96 -23.32 -29.68
CA HIS A 162 -26.98 -22.61 -28.39
C HIS A 162 -26.89 -21.09 -28.60
N ASN A 163 -27.66 -20.35 -27.79
CA ASN A 163 -27.81 -18.90 -27.83
C ASN A 163 -26.47 -18.18 -28.04
N LEU A 164 -26.31 -17.51 -29.19
CA LEU A 164 -25.19 -16.60 -29.53
C LEU A 164 -24.68 -15.71 -28.38
N PRO A 165 -25.53 -15.12 -27.51
CA PRO A 165 -25.04 -14.35 -26.37
C PRO A 165 -24.21 -15.17 -25.37
N ASP A 166 -24.51 -16.45 -25.13
CA ASP A 166 -23.89 -17.23 -24.06
C ASP A 166 -22.43 -17.60 -24.36
N THR A 167 -22.08 -17.86 -25.63
CA THR A 167 -20.73 -18.27 -26.01
C THR A 167 -19.77 -17.09 -26.16
N PHE A 168 -20.24 -15.97 -26.71
CA PHE A 168 -19.47 -14.72 -26.75
C PHE A 168 -19.14 -14.24 -25.33
N VAL A 169 -20.14 -14.27 -24.45
CA VAL A 169 -19.98 -13.92 -23.04
C VAL A 169 -18.96 -14.85 -22.37
N ALA A 170 -19.02 -16.16 -22.61
CA ALA A 170 -18.05 -17.11 -22.08
C ALA A 170 -16.60 -16.86 -22.57
N CYS A 171 -16.38 -16.58 -23.85
CA CYS A 171 -15.05 -16.28 -24.40
C CYS A 171 -14.47 -14.96 -23.87
N VAL A 172 -15.31 -13.92 -23.73
CA VAL A 172 -14.91 -12.65 -23.11
C VAL A 172 -14.55 -12.87 -21.64
N PHE A 173 -15.33 -13.65 -20.88
CA PHE A 173 -14.99 -13.96 -19.49
C PHE A 173 -13.68 -14.76 -19.37
N LEU A 174 -13.48 -15.78 -20.21
CA LEU A 174 -12.28 -16.63 -20.19
C LEU A 174 -10.99 -15.86 -20.54
N THR A 175 -11.08 -14.77 -21.30
CA THR A 175 -9.92 -13.95 -21.69
C THR A 175 -9.74 -12.72 -20.81
N ALA A 176 -10.83 -12.03 -20.46
CA ALA A 176 -10.79 -10.81 -19.67
C ALA A 176 -10.40 -11.08 -18.22
N ILE A 177 -10.86 -12.18 -17.60
CA ILE A 177 -10.53 -12.51 -16.20
C ILE A 177 -9.02 -12.72 -16.01
N PRO A 178 -8.33 -13.62 -16.75
CA PRO A 178 -6.89 -13.83 -16.54
C PRO A 178 -6.06 -12.60 -16.89
N LEU A 179 -6.43 -11.84 -17.93
CA LEU A 179 -5.73 -10.58 -18.27
C LEU A 179 -5.93 -9.51 -17.19
N SER A 180 -7.11 -9.44 -16.58
CA SER A 180 -7.39 -8.52 -15.46
C SER A 180 -6.58 -8.90 -14.23
N ILE A 181 -6.48 -10.19 -13.90
CA ILE A 181 -5.65 -10.69 -12.80
C ILE A 181 -4.17 -10.40 -13.08
N ALA A 182 -3.68 -10.70 -14.29
CA ALA A 182 -2.31 -10.42 -14.69
C ALA A 182 -2.00 -8.91 -14.64
N GLY A 183 -2.92 -8.08 -15.13
CA GLY A 183 -2.82 -6.62 -15.05
C GLY A 183 -2.80 -6.11 -13.62
N PHE A 184 -3.61 -6.68 -12.72
CA PHE A 184 -3.61 -6.35 -11.30
C PHE A 184 -2.27 -6.70 -10.62
N ILE A 185 -1.76 -7.91 -10.84
CA ILE A 185 -0.47 -8.36 -10.29
C ILE A 185 0.67 -7.47 -10.83
N HIS A 186 0.66 -7.16 -12.13
CA HIS A 186 1.66 -6.31 -12.74
C HIS A 186 1.60 -4.88 -12.18
N ARG A 187 0.39 -4.31 -12.01
CA ARG A 187 0.21 -3.01 -11.37
C ARG A 187 0.74 -3.01 -9.93
N ALA A 188 0.40 -4.02 -9.14
CA ALA A 188 0.88 -4.14 -7.76
C ALA A 188 2.42 -4.24 -7.70
N SER A 189 3.01 -5.02 -8.61
CA SER A 189 4.46 -5.15 -8.74
C SER A 189 5.12 -3.81 -9.12
N MET A 190 4.55 -3.08 -10.08
CA MET A 190 5.03 -1.76 -10.50
C MET A 190 4.98 -0.75 -9.36
N VAL A 191 3.86 -0.69 -8.62
CA VAL A 191 3.74 0.17 -7.43
C VAL A 191 4.82 -0.15 -6.40
N ASN A 192 5.06 -1.43 -6.12
CA ASN A 192 6.10 -1.83 -5.17
C ASN A 192 7.50 -1.43 -5.66
N ARG A 193 7.80 -1.62 -6.95
CA ARG A 193 9.07 -1.19 -7.56
C ARG A 193 9.25 0.33 -7.50
N ASN A 194 8.19 1.09 -7.79
CA ASN A 194 8.21 2.55 -7.71
C ASN A 194 8.46 3.02 -6.28
N ARG A 195 7.80 2.40 -5.28
CA ARG A 195 8.04 2.67 -3.85
C ARG A 195 9.51 2.44 -3.47
N GLN A 196 10.07 1.30 -3.87
CA GLN A 196 11.48 0.97 -3.58
C GLN A 196 12.45 1.96 -4.24
N LYS A 197 12.24 2.29 -5.52
CA LYS A 197 13.07 3.25 -6.26
C LYS A 197 12.99 4.66 -5.68
N ALA A 198 11.78 5.14 -5.40
CA ALA A 198 11.56 6.45 -4.80
C ALA A 198 12.23 6.55 -3.43
N MET A 199 12.08 5.52 -2.58
CA MET A 199 12.74 5.49 -1.27
C MET A 199 14.26 5.44 -1.38
N ALA A 200 14.81 4.69 -2.35
CA ALA A 200 16.25 4.68 -2.60
C ALA A 200 16.78 6.06 -3.00
N ILE A 201 16.04 6.80 -3.85
CA ILE A 201 16.37 8.18 -4.23
C ILE A 201 16.33 9.10 -3.00
N ILE A 202 15.29 8.99 -2.16
CA ILE A 202 15.17 9.79 -0.93
C ILE A 202 16.34 9.51 0.03
N LEU A 203 16.62 8.23 0.31
CA LEU A 203 17.72 7.84 1.20
C LEU A 203 19.07 8.32 0.67
N LYS A 204 19.28 8.23 -0.65
CA LYS A 204 20.47 8.76 -1.31
C LYS A 204 20.55 10.28 -1.21
N ALA A 205 19.46 11.00 -1.44
CA ALA A 205 19.44 12.46 -1.30
C ALA A 205 19.74 12.91 0.15
N ILE A 206 19.27 12.15 1.15
CA ILE A 206 19.58 12.39 2.57
C ILE A 206 21.04 12.06 2.88
N SER A 207 21.64 11.06 2.23
CA SER A 207 23.06 10.71 2.45
C SER A 207 24.01 11.71 1.80
N ASP A 208 23.69 12.13 0.58
CA ASP A 208 24.60 12.86 -0.29
C ASP A 208 24.57 14.38 -0.04
N ASN A 209 23.55 14.87 0.68
CA ASN A 209 23.46 16.29 1.04
C ASN A 209 23.92 16.55 2.50
N PRO A 210 25.17 17.00 2.72
CA PRO A 210 25.69 17.27 4.06
C PRO A 210 25.01 18.47 4.73
N ASP A 211 24.54 19.45 3.95
CA ASP A 211 23.86 20.64 4.51
C ASP A 211 22.47 20.27 5.02
N PHE A 212 21.76 19.39 4.33
CA PHE A 212 20.50 18.84 4.83
C PHE A 212 20.70 18.10 6.16
N ARG A 213 21.77 17.30 6.29
CA ARG A 213 22.12 16.63 7.56
C ARG A 213 22.41 17.63 8.68
N LYS A 214 23.08 18.75 8.38
CA LYS A 214 23.28 19.83 9.36
C LYS A 214 21.97 20.51 9.75
N THR A 215 21.04 20.73 8.82
CA THR A 215 19.72 21.34 9.13
C THR A 215 18.84 20.44 9.99
N ILE A 216 19.04 19.13 9.92
CA ILE A 216 18.33 18.16 10.75
C ILE A 216 18.77 18.27 12.22
N GLN A 217 20.05 18.56 12.47
CA GLN A 217 20.63 18.64 13.81
C GLN A 217 20.36 19.96 14.54
N LYS A 218 19.77 20.94 13.85
CA LYS A 218 19.39 22.25 14.40
C LYS A 218 17.94 22.22 14.90
#